data_AF-A0A821ZW30-F1
#
_entry.id   AF-A0A821ZW30-F1
#
_cell.length_a   1.000
_cell.length_b   1.000
_cell.length_c   1.000
_cell.angle_alpha   90.00
_cell.angle_beta   90.00
_cell.angle_gamma   90.00
#
_symmetry.space_group_name_H-M   'P 1'
#
loop_
_entity.id
_entity.type
_entity.pdbx_description
1 polymer ?
#
loop_
_entity_poly.entity_id
_entity_poly.type
_entity_poly.pdbx_seq_one_letter_code
_entity_poly.pdbx_strand_id
1 'polypeptide(L)'
;MELSDYLDDGPISIPRREAFQIYIADIMKLLAKDAGITDINVEIRAVTVAGDVFSVERYLADSLRRNPTTNAPITTDLQNISAHFRFEFDRLISHELDDPDSISKLTPIYLTNDKYFLDAFDLITELDNPLFARMVHNYLRWRLVATYINDLPYSYVHKHREYLSAYYGYTLHSTNEDYCT
;
A
#
# COMPACT_ATOMS: atom_id res chain seq x y z
N MET A 1 -10.94 -5.06 1.00
CA MET A 1 -10.44 -4.47 2.26
C MET A 1 -10.53 -2.98 2.08
N GLU A 2 -11.48 -2.31 2.73
CA GLU A 2 -11.71 -0.88 2.54
C GLU A 2 -10.76 -0.07 3.45
N LEU A 3 -10.15 0.98 2.88
CA LEU A 3 -9.18 1.86 3.54
C LEU A 3 -9.75 2.58 4.79
N SER A 4 -11.07 2.63 4.94
CA SER A 4 -11.78 3.30 6.03
C SER A 4 -11.64 2.62 7.40
N ASP A 5 -11.42 1.31 7.44
CA ASP A 5 -11.55 0.53 8.68
C ASP A 5 -10.33 0.67 9.61
N TYR A 6 -9.22 1.24 9.10
CA TYR A 6 -7.97 1.49 9.82
C TYR A 6 -8.04 2.62 10.86
N LEU A 7 -9.06 3.48 10.79
CA LEU A 7 -9.16 4.70 11.60
C LEU A 7 -10.11 4.58 12.80
N ASP A 8 -10.72 3.42 13.01
CA ASP A 8 -11.76 3.24 14.03
C ASP A 8 -11.20 2.54 15.28
N ASP A 9 -11.21 3.24 16.42
CA ASP A 9 -10.67 2.82 17.72
C ASP A 9 -11.63 1.87 18.46
N GLY A 10 -12.10 0.81 17.79
CA GLY A 10 -12.95 -0.23 18.37
C GLY A 10 -12.33 -0.92 19.61
N PRO A 11 -13.07 -1.79 20.32
CA PRO A 11 -12.77 -2.30 21.66
C PRO A 11 -11.65 -3.35 21.72
N ILE A 12 -10.60 -3.16 20.94
CA ILE A 12 -9.41 -4.02 20.88
C ILE A 12 -8.42 -3.51 21.94
N SER A 13 -7.70 -4.42 22.61
CA SER A 13 -6.75 -4.12 23.68
C SER A 13 -5.56 -3.23 23.25
N ILE A 14 -5.35 -3.08 21.94
CA ILE A 14 -4.40 -2.16 21.30
C ILE A 14 -5.19 -1.44 20.19
N PRO A 15 -5.13 -0.10 20.10
CA PRO A 15 -5.76 0.65 19.00
C PRO A 15 -5.36 0.10 17.63
N ARG A 16 -6.29 -0.01 16.67
CA ARG A 16 -6.05 -0.63 15.34
C ARG A 16 -4.83 -0.06 14.62
N ARG A 17 -4.65 1.25 14.75
CA ARG A 17 -3.45 1.97 14.26
C ARG A 17 -2.16 1.37 14.81
N GLU A 18 -2.06 1.23 16.13
CA GLU A 18 -0.85 0.77 16.79
C GLU A 18 -0.57 -0.69 16.43
N ALA A 19 -1.61 -1.53 16.36
CA ALA A 19 -1.48 -2.91 15.90
C ALA A 19 -0.93 -3.01 14.47
N PHE A 20 -1.38 -2.14 13.55
CA PHE A 20 -0.88 -2.10 12.17
C PHE A 20 0.58 -1.67 12.10
N GLN A 21 0.97 -0.65 12.87
CA GLN A 21 2.37 -0.19 12.89
C GLN A 21 3.31 -1.24 13.50
N ILE A 22 2.88 -1.92 14.58
CA ILE A 22 3.64 -3.04 15.16
C ILE A 22 3.81 -4.17 14.15
N TYR A 23 2.73 -4.54 13.46
CA TYR A 23 2.77 -5.58 12.43
C TYR A 23 3.79 -5.27 11.33
N ILE A 24 3.76 -4.07 10.75
CA ILE A 24 4.75 -3.68 9.73
C ILE A 24 6.17 -3.74 10.30
N ALA A 25 6.39 -3.20 11.50
CA ALA A 25 7.70 -3.20 12.12
C ALA A 25 8.24 -4.64 12.33
N ASP A 26 7.39 -5.56 12.80
CA ASP A 26 7.76 -6.97 12.97
C ASP A 26 8.15 -7.63 11.64
N ILE A 27 7.39 -7.39 10.56
CA ILE A 27 7.75 -7.89 9.23
C ILE A 27 9.09 -7.33 8.75
N MET A 28 9.36 -6.04 8.98
CA MET A 28 10.62 -5.42 8.60
C MET A 28 11.82 -5.99 9.38
N LYS A 29 11.63 -6.34 10.65
CA LYS A 29 12.67 -7.01 11.46
C LYS A 29 12.95 -8.42 10.94
N LEU A 30 11.92 -9.16 10.53
CA LEU A 30 12.10 -10.47 9.91
C LEU A 30 12.88 -10.35 8.59
N LEU A 31 12.51 -9.41 7.71
CA LEU A 31 13.27 -9.16 6.47
C LEU A 31 14.73 -8.79 6.74
N ALA A 32 15.00 -7.93 7.73
CA ALA A 32 16.36 -7.56 8.10
C ALA A 32 17.16 -8.77 8.61
N LYS A 33 16.54 -9.62 9.43
CA LYS A 33 17.15 -10.86 9.94
C LYS A 33 17.50 -11.81 8.79
N ASP A 34 16.57 -12.05 7.86
CA ASP A 34 16.77 -12.97 6.74
C ASP A 34 17.80 -12.45 5.74
N ALA A 35 17.93 -11.12 5.62
CA ALA A 35 19.01 -10.47 4.88
C ALA A 35 20.37 -10.48 5.61
N GLY A 36 20.45 -11.06 6.82
CA GLY A 36 21.69 -11.12 7.61
C GLY A 36 22.12 -9.77 8.21
N ILE A 37 21.21 -8.81 8.35
CA ILE A 37 21.51 -7.49 8.92
C ILE A 37 21.57 -7.59 10.45
N THR A 38 22.77 -7.39 11.01
CA THR A 38 23.04 -7.49 12.45
C THR A 38 23.18 -6.12 13.14
N ASP A 39 22.70 -5.06 12.52
CA ASP A 39 22.83 -3.69 13.01
C ASP A 39 21.90 -3.43 14.22
N ILE A 40 22.44 -2.79 15.26
CA ILE A 40 21.71 -2.40 16.47
C ILE A 40 20.52 -1.45 16.20
N ASN A 41 20.55 -0.74 15.07
CA ASN A 41 19.51 0.22 14.69
C ASN A 41 18.34 -0.39 13.90
N VAL A 42 18.32 -1.70 13.68
CA VAL A 42 17.22 -2.37 12.93
C VAL A 42 15.86 -2.06 13.55
N GLU A 43 15.76 -2.09 14.88
CA GLU A 43 14.52 -1.80 15.60
C GLU A 43 13.98 -0.39 15.29
N ILE A 44 14.84 0.62 15.40
CA ILE A 44 14.49 2.03 15.15
C ILE A 44 14.09 2.23 13.68
N ARG A 45 14.81 1.60 12.75
CA ARG A 45 14.48 1.68 11.32
C ARG A 45 13.17 0.99 10.99
N ALA A 46 12.88 -0.16 11.59
CA ALA A 46 11.63 -0.87 11.39
C ALA A 46 10.44 -0.02 11.85
N VAL A 47 10.56 0.64 13.02
CA VAL A 47 9.54 1.59 13.51
C VAL A 47 9.41 2.80 12.58
N THR A 48 10.53 3.32 12.05
CA THR A 48 10.51 4.43 11.09
C THR A 48 9.75 4.04 9.82
N VAL A 49 10.03 2.85 9.26
CA VAL A 49 9.32 2.33 8.08
C VAL A 49 7.83 2.18 8.37
N ALA A 50 7.45 1.60 9.52
CA ALA A 50 6.05 1.48 9.91
C ALA A 50 5.34 2.84 10.06
N GLY A 51 6.04 3.85 10.58
CA GLY A 51 5.56 5.22 10.65
C GLY A 51 5.31 5.82 9.26
N ASP A 52 6.31 5.74 8.39
CA ASP A 52 6.25 6.23 7.01
C ASP A 52 5.08 5.58 6.24
N VAL A 53 4.96 4.26 6.30
CA VAL A 53 3.89 3.48 5.63
C VAL A 53 2.51 3.92 6.14
N PHE A 54 2.34 4.04 7.46
CA PHE A 54 1.07 4.47 8.04
C PHE A 54 0.69 5.89 7.63
N SER A 55 1.65 6.80 7.56
CA SER A 55 1.39 8.18 7.10
C SER A 55 0.88 8.22 5.67
N VAL A 56 1.45 7.40 4.77
CA VAL A 56 0.99 7.31 3.37
C VAL A 56 -0.39 6.66 3.27
N GLU A 57 -0.61 5.51 3.95
CA GLU A 57 -1.93 4.86 4.01
C GLU A 57 -3.01 5.83 4.51
N ARG A 58 -2.71 6.57 5.58
CA ARG A 58 -3.64 7.56 6.14
C ARG A 58 -3.96 8.67 5.14
N TYR A 59 -2.96 9.20 4.45
CA TYR A 59 -3.19 10.22 3.42
C TYR A 59 -4.14 9.71 2.32
N LEU A 60 -3.88 8.50 1.82
CA LEU A 60 -4.73 7.86 0.79
C LEU A 60 -6.14 7.59 1.32
N ALA A 61 -6.28 7.07 2.53
CA ALA A 61 -7.57 6.83 3.16
C ALA A 61 -8.36 8.13 3.36
N ASP A 62 -7.70 9.20 3.82
CA ASP A 62 -8.30 10.51 3.98
C ASP A 62 -8.72 11.12 2.63
N SER A 63 -7.94 10.90 1.57
CA SER A 63 -8.33 11.30 0.20
C SER A 63 -9.59 10.55 -0.25
N LEU A 64 -9.61 9.22 -0.11
CA LEU A 64 -10.77 8.41 -0.49
C LEU A 64 -12.03 8.80 0.29
N ARG A 65 -11.89 9.12 1.57
CA ARG A 65 -13.00 9.59 2.41
C ARG A 65 -13.55 10.94 1.96
N ARG A 66 -12.68 11.87 1.54
CA ARG A 66 -13.10 13.18 1.00
C ARG A 66 -13.70 13.07 -0.40
N ASN A 67 -13.22 12.09 -1.17
CA ASN A 67 -13.58 11.85 -2.56
C ASN A 67 -14.17 10.44 -2.68
N PRO A 68 -15.40 10.17 -2.19
CA PRO A 68 -15.99 8.86 -2.34
C PRO A 68 -16.24 8.54 -3.81
N THR A 69 -16.07 7.28 -4.19
CA THR A 69 -16.29 6.80 -5.56
C THR A 69 -17.70 7.17 -6.04
N THR A 70 -17.78 7.86 -7.18
CA THR A 70 -19.07 8.14 -7.83
C THR A 70 -19.49 6.96 -8.68
N ASN A 71 -20.79 6.65 -8.73
CA ASN A 71 -21.32 5.53 -9.51
C ASN A 71 -21.13 5.67 -11.04
N ALA A 72 -20.81 6.86 -11.53
CA ALA A 72 -20.53 7.12 -12.93
C ALA A 72 -19.02 7.31 -13.12
N PRO A 73 -18.35 6.44 -13.90
CA PRO A 73 -16.94 6.64 -14.24
C PRO A 73 -16.78 7.88 -15.14
N ILE A 74 -15.71 8.62 -14.90
CA ILE A 74 -15.33 9.77 -15.72
C ILE A 74 -14.48 9.26 -16.88
N THR A 75 -14.84 9.65 -18.10
CA THR A 75 -14.05 9.31 -19.29
C THR A 75 -13.07 10.44 -19.59
N THR A 76 -11.81 10.11 -19.76
CA THR A 76 -10.73 11.03 -20.18
C THR A 76 -9.74 10.28 -21.06
N ASP A 77 -8.67 10.93 -21.52
CA ASP A 77 -7.58 10.29 -22.26
C ASP A 77 -6.26 10.38 -21.49
N LEU A 78 -5.29 9.57 -21.91
CA LEU A 78 -3.97 9.52 -21.28
C LEU A 78 -3.19 10.82 -21.42
N GLN A 79 -3.46 11.62 -22.44
CA GLN A 79 -2.83 12.93 -22.65
C GLN A 79 -3.26 13.90 -21.56
N ASN A 80 -4.56 14.00 -21.30
CA ASN A 80 -5.12 14.88 -20.28
C ASN A 80 -4.63 14.48 -18.90
N ILE A 81 -4.49 13.18 -18.63
CA ILE A 81 -3.92 12.70 -17.38
C ILE A 81 -2.43 12.99 -17.28
N SER A 82 -1.65 12.65 -18.30
CA SER A 82 -0.21 12.92 -18.33
C SER A 82 0.12 14.41 -18.33
N ALA A 83 -0.83 15.31 -18.64
CA ALA A 83 -0.63 16.75 -18.50
C ALA A 83 -0.67 17.22 -17.03
N HIS A 84 -1.39 16.50 -16.16
CA HIS A 84 -1.46 16.80 -14.73
C HIS A 84 -0.21 16.32 -13.97
N PHE A 85 0.50 15.33 -14.52
CA PHE A 85 1.63 14.68 -13.87
C PHE A 85 2.91 14.84 -14.68
N ARG A 86 4.07 14.84 -14.01
CA ARG A 86 5.37 14.72 -14.70
C ARG A 86 5.67 13.27 -15.08
N PHE A 87 4.66 12.54 -15.55
CA PHE A 87 4.70 11.10 -15.77
C PHE A 87 3.98 10.73 -17.07
N GLU A 88 4.60 9.88 -17.88
CA GLU A 88 4.07 9.43 -19.16
C GLU A 88 3.27 8.13 -18.97
N PHE A 89 1.96 8.29 -18.72
CA PHE A 89 1.07 7.15 -18.46
C PHE A 89 0.92 6.21 -19.64
N ASP A 90 0.97 6.73 -20.87
CA ASP A 90 0.95 5.92 -22.08
C ASP A 90 2.09 4.90 -22.07
N ARG A 91 3.31 5.31 -21.71
CA ARG A 91 4.45 4.39 -21.65
C ARG A 91 4.32 3.37 -20.52
N LEU A 92 3.84 3.77 -19.35
CA LEU A 92 3.61 2.83 -18.24
C LEU A 92 2.59 1.77 -18.65
N ILE A 93 1.44 2.18 -19.19
CA ILE A 93 0.36 1.26 -19.55
C ILE A 93 0.78 0.36 -20.70
N SER A 94 1.46 0.90 -21.73
CA SER A 94 2.08 0.09 -22.79
C SER A 94 3.00 -1.00 -22.25
N HIS A 95 3.82 -0.66 -21.24
CA HIS A 95 4.74 -1.61 -20.63
C HIS A 95 4.02 -2.71 -19.84
N GLU A 96 3.05 -2.33 -19.01
CA GLU A 96 2.28 -3.27 -18.19
C GLU A 96 1.39 -4.21 -19.02
N LEU A 97 0.92 -3.75 -20.19
CA LEU A 97 0.08 -4.55 -21.09
C LEU A 97 0.90 -5.36 -22.12
N ASP A 98 2.22 -5.19 -22.17
CA ASP A 98 3.10 -5.73 -23.22
C ASP A 98 2.58 -5.43 -24.65
N ASP A 99 1.99 -4.23 -24.81
CA ASP A 99 1.34 -3.79 -26.05
C ASP A 99 1.71 -2.33 -26.36
N PRO A 100 2.91 -2.09 -26.93
CA PRO A 100 3.42 -0.76 -27.17
C PRO A 100 2.72 -0.03 -28.34
N ASP A 101 2.05 -0.77 -29.23
CA ASP A 101 1.51 -0.21 -30.47
C ASP A 101 0.03 0.19 -30.33
N SER A 102 -0.72 -0.38 -29.38
CA SER A 102 -2.15 -0.09 -29.20
C SER A 102 -2.44 1.07 -28.24
N ILE A 103 -1.48 1.41 -27.37
CA ILE A 103 -1.63 2.46 -26.37
C ILE A 103 -0.92 3.72 -26.84
N SER A 104 -1.67 4.81 -26.90
CA SER A 104 -1.17 6.14 -27.24
C SER A 104 -1.69 7.17 -26.26
N LYS A 105 -1.18 8.38 -26.33
CA LYS A 105 -1.68 9.52 -25.53
C LYS A 105 -3.18 9.78 -25.71
N LEU A 106 -3.76 9.39 -26.85
CA LEU A 106 -5.20 9.58 -27.12
C LEU A 106 -6.06 8.39 -26.67
N THR A 107 -5.46 7.34 -26.11
CA THR A 107 -6.21 6.18 -25.65
C THR A 107 -7.18 6.60 -24.54
N PRO A 108 -8.49 6.33 -24.70
CA PRO A 108 -9.49 6.69 -23.71
C PRO A 108 -9.37 5.76 -22.49
N ILE A 109 -9.55 6.35 -21.31
CA ILE A 109 -9.58 5.64 -20.04
C ILE A 109 -10.82 6.03 -19.23
N TYR A 110 -11.19 5.12 -18.33
CA TYR A 110 -12.28 5.33 -17.38
C TYR A 110 -11.70 5.45 -15.98
N LEU A 111 -11.93 6.59 -15.33
CA LEU A 111 -11.56 6.81 -13.95
C LEU A 111 -12.79 6.60 -13.08
N THR A 112 -12.72 5.64 -12.16
CA THR A 112 -13.76 5.40 -11.16
C THR A 112 -13.82 6.49 -10.10
N ASN A 113 -12.69 7.15 -9.86
CA ASN A 113 -12.56 8.24 -8.89
C ASN A 113 -11.41 9.17 -9.30
N ASP A 114 -11.73 10.19 -10.08
CA ASP A 114 -10.75 11.13 -10.63
C ASP A 114 -9.99 11.88 -9.53
N LYS A 115 -10.67 12.38 -8.50
CA LYS A 115 -10.04 13.14 -7.42
C LYS A 115 -9.14 12.29 -6.54
N TYR A 116 -9.57 11.08 -6.18
CA TYR A 116 -8.69 10.15 -5.48
C TYR A 116 -7.47 9.80 -6.33
N PHE A 117 -7.67 9.58 -7.64
CA PHE A 117 -6.56 9.33 -8.56
C PHE A 117 -5.60 10.53 -8.59
N LEU A 118 -6.10 11.76 -8.68
CA LEU A 118 -5.26 12.96 -8.64
C LEU A 118 -4.47 13.07 -7.33
N ASP A 119 -5.14 12.99 -6.18
CA ASP A 119 -4.50 13.04 -4.86
C ASP A 119 -3.46 11.91 -4.68
N ALA A 120 -3.75 10.69 -5.15
CA ALA A 120 -2.83 9.56 -5.04
C ALA A 120 -1.58 9.74 -5.90
N PHE A 121 -1.71 10.35 -7.08
CA PHE A 121 -0.58 10.63 -7.95
C PHE A 121 0.20 11.89 -7.55
N ASP A 122 -0.40 12.81 -6.78
CA ASP A 122 0.35 13.89 -6.13
C ASP A 122 1.45 13.33 -5.19
N LEU A 123 1.21 12.15 -4.60
CA LEU A 123 2.24 11.44 -3.84
C LEU A 123 3.46 11.03 -4.70
N ILE A 124 3.27 10.89 -6.01
CA ILE A 124 4.35 10.52 -6.94
C ILE A 124 5.02 11.78 -7.50
N THR A 125 4.31 12.90 -7.62
CA THR A 125 4.89 14.15 -8.11
C THR A 125 5.75 14.88 -7.08
N GLU A 126 5.52 14.64 -5.78
CA GLU A 126 6.32 15.22 -4.69
C GLU A 126 7.61 14.44 -4.35
N LEU A 127 8.04 13.50 -5.20
CA LEU A 127 9.28 12.73 -5.00
C LEU A 127 10.57 13.59 -5.00
N ASP A 128 10.50 14.86 -5.44
CA ASP A 128 11.62 15.80 -5.33
C ASP A 128 11.95 16.13 -3.85
N ASN A 129 11.01 15.94 -2.92
CA ASN A 129 11.26 16.08 -1.49
C ASN A 129 11.85 14.78 -0.91
N PRO A 130 13.09 14.75 -0.40
CA PRO A 130 13.75 13.53 0.05
C PRO A 130 13.03 12.79 1.18
N LEU A 131 12.36 13.53 2.08
CA LEU A 131 11.64 12.97 3.20
C LEU A 131 10.38 12.25 2.69
N PHE A 132 9.69 12.89 1.77
CA PHE A 132 8.49 12.34 1.15
C PHE A 132 8.80 11.16 0.22
N ALA A 133 9.87 11.27 -0.58
CA ALA A 133 10.38 10.18 -1.41
C ALA A 133 10.70 8.93 -0.59
N ARG A 134 11.33 9.10 0.59
CA ARG A 134 11.56 7.98 1.52
C ARG A 134 10.24 7.34 1.95
N MET A 135 9.25 8.15 2.33
CA MET A 135 7.96 7.65 2.81
C MET A 135 7.21 6.86 1.73
N VAL A 136 7.12 7.41 0.52
CA VAL A 136 6.48 6.75 -0.62
C VAL A 136 7.22 5.48 -1.02
N HIS A 137 8.55 5.50 -1.02
CA HIS A 137 9.35 4.30 -1.32
C HIS A 137 9.14 3.19 -0.27
N ASN A 138 9.13 3.55 1.03
CA ASN A 138 8.83 2.60 2.11
C ASN A 138 7.41 2.03 1.96
N TYR A 139 6.44 2.88 1.61
CA TYR A 139 5.06 2.47 1.31
C TYR A 139 4.99 1.46 0.15
N LEU A 140 5.60 1.76 -0.99
CA LEU A 140 5.57 0.87 -2.16
C LEU A 140 6.25 -0.48 -1.89
N ARG A 141 7.39 -0.48 -1.17
CA ARG A 141 8.03 -1.72 -0.71
C ARG A 141 7.13 -2.52 0.21
N TRP A 142 6.46 -1.85 1.14
CA TRP A 142 5.48 -2.50 2.00
C TRP A 142 4.34 -3.13 1.19
N ARG A 143 3.78 -2.42 0.20
CA ARG A 143 2.73 -2.98 -0.67
C ARG A 143 3.21 -4.26 -1.38
N LEU A 144 4.44 -4.28 -1.86
CA LEU A 144 5.04 -5.49 -2.45
C LEU A 144 5.11 -6.65 -1.44
N VAL A 145 5.66 -6.39 -0.25
CA VAL A 145 5.77 -7.40 0.82
C VAL A 145 4.39 -7.91 1.25
N ALA A 146 3.41 -7.03 1.40
CA ALA A 146 2.06 -7.37 1.79
C ALA A 146 1.34 -8.24 0.74
N THR A 147 1.59 -8.00 -0.56
CA THR A 147 1.05 -8.83 -1.64
C THR A 147 1.52 -10.28 -1.56
N TYR A 148 2.80 -10.49 -1.25
CA TYR A 148 3.41 -11.83 -1.21
C TYR A 148 3.48 -12.43 0.20
N ILE A 149 2.86 -11.82 1.20
CA ILE A 149 3.04 -12.21 2.61
C ILE A 149 2.68 -13.68 2.87
N ASN A 150 1.70 -14.21 2.13
CA ASN A 150 1.23 -15.59 2.26
C ASN A 150 2.15 -16.61 1.56
N ASP A 151 3.02 -16.15 0.67
CA ASP A 151 4.00 -16.98 -0.05
C ASP A 151 5.37 -17.00 0.64
N LEU A 152 5.54 -16.17 1.68
CA LEU A 152 6.76 -16.09 2.47
C LEU A 152 6.84 -17.22 3.52
N PRO A 153 8.03 -17.45 4.12
CA PRO A 153 8.18 -18.44 5.19
C PRO A 153 7.18 -18.26 6.33
N TYR A 154 6.89 -19.35 7.04
CA TYR A 154 5.85 -19.41 8.07
C TYR A 154 5.92 -18.30 9.12
N SER A 155 7.10 -17.81 9.48
CA SER A 155 7.27 -16.68 10.41
C SER A 155 6.54 -15.40 9.96
N TYR A 156 6.53 -15.11 8.67
CA TYR A 156 5.85 -13.95 8.08
C TYR A 156 4.34 -14.14 8.10
N VAL A 157 3.88 -15.31 7.63
CA VAL A 157 2.46 -15.70 7.63
C VAL A 157 1.89 -15.66 9.04
N HIS A 158 2.64 -16.18 10.02
CA HIS A 158 2.25 -16.18 11.42
C HIS A 158 2.05 -14.75 11.94
N LYS A 159 2.98 -13.83 11.67
CA LYS A 159 2.83 -12.41 12.04
C LYS A 159 1.63 -11.74 11.38
N HIS A 160 1.35 -12.06 10.12
CA HIS A 160 0.16 -11.58 9.45
C HIS A 160 -1.13 -12.08 10.13
N ARG A 161 -1.18 -13.35 10.51
CA ARG A 161 -2.33 -13.93 11.23
C ARG A 161 -2.52 -13.32 12.62
N GLU A 162 -1.44 -13.10 13.37
CA GLU A 162 -1.50 -12.39 14.67
C GLU A 162 -2.15 -11.02 14.51
N TYR A 163 -1.74 -10.25 13.49
CA TYR A 163 -2.33 -8.96 13.17
C TYR A 163 -3.82 -9.06 12.81
N LEU A 164 -4.20 -9.96 11.89
CA LEU A 164 -5.59 -10.13 11.50
C LEU A 164 -6.49 -10.58 12.66
N SER A 165 -6.00 -11.46 13.53
CA SER A 165 -6.73 -11.88 14.72
C SER A 165 -6.92 -10.75 15.72
N ALA A 166 -5.90 -9.91 15.92
CA ALA A 166 -6.04 -8.70 16.72
C ALA A 166 -7.04 -7.72 16.08
N TYR A 167 -7.02 -7.58 14.75
CA TYR A 167 -7.86 -6.64 14.00
C TYR A 167 -9.34 -7.03 13.98
N TYR A 168 -9.65 -8.30 13.70
CA TYR A 168 -11.01 -8.78 13.55
C TYR A 168 -11.62 -9.35 14.84
N GLY A 169 -10.81 -9.54 15.90
CA GLY A 169 -11.29 -10.02 17.19
C GLY A 169 -11.66 -11.51 17.23
N TYR A 170 -11.24 -12.31 16.24
CA TYR A 170 -11.37 -13.76 16.26
C TYR A 170 -10.06 -14.46 15.89
N THR A 171 -9.82 -15.62 16.49
CA THR A 171 -8.62 -16.42 16.22
C THR A 171 -8.76 -17.09 14.85
N LEU A 172 -7.89 -16.74 13.90
CA LEU A 172 -7.79 -17.42 12.62
C LEU A 172 -7.09 -18.77 12.82
N HIS A 173 -7.88 -19.81 13.13
CA HIS A 173 -7.43 -21.20 13.12
C HIS A 173 -7.67 -21.80 11.73
N SER A 174 -6.99 -21.28 10.71
CA SER A 174 -6.87 -22.00 9.43
C SER A 174 -5.61 -22.84 9.47
N THR A 175 -5.80 -24.14 9.26
CA THR A 175 -4.71 -25.10 9.14
C THR A 175 -3.98 -24.85 7.81
N ASN A 176 -2.72 -25.26 7.68
CA ASN A 176 -1.96 -25.07 6.43
C ASN A 176 -2.63 -25.77 5.23
N GLU A 177 -3.57 -26.69 5.48
CA GLU A 177 -4.32 -27.42 4.45
C GLU A 177 -5.38 -26.55 3.75
N ASP A 178 -5.86 -25.49 4.39
CA ASP A 178 -6.97 -24.67 3.89
C ASP A 178 -6.57 -23.67 2.79
N TYR A 179 -5.28 -23.51 2.48
CA TYR A 179 -4.76 -22.55 1.49
C TYR A 179 -4.12 -23.20 0.25
N CYS A 180 -4.12 -24.53 0.18
CA CYS A 180 -3.51 -25.30 -0.91
C CYS A 180 -4.53 -25.89 -1.90
N THR A 181 -5.78 -25.41 -1.90
CA THR A 181 -6.85 -25.86 -2.82
C THR A 181 -7.26 -24.80 -3.82
#